data_AF-A0A6H1ZFD5-F1
#
_entry.id   AF-A0A6H1ZFD5-F1
#
_cell.length_a   1.000
_cell.length_b   1.000
_cell.length_c   1.000
_cell.angle_alpha   90.00
_cell.angle_beta   90.00
_cell.angle_gamma   90.00
#
_symmetry.space_group_name_H-M   'P 1'
#
loop_
_entity.id
_entity.type
_entity.pdbx_description
1 polymer ?
#
loop_
_entity_poly.entity_id
_entity_poly.type
_entity_poly.pdbx_seq_one_letter_code
_entity_poly.pdbx_strand_id
1 'polypeptide(L)'
;METASEYQVEVRPDARELMVVPNVTFRTNALIFNRPIDLEVVKQLTEGLDKFKTAHPWFFSDMWREMALRGYEWVEHVPDSINLGTAQTWYKVGSKFLPDDRVYDRLQFSHYAATRALPDVEAHKVLEAANEGGWTEKAVREAVKLLLGNPPKVPKPKVIQCAHCDNWIAETDKGCGWCFYTIAQQRIESFQAVLTELANPSGDLEWAVELANRVLAEV
;
A
#
# COMPACT_ATOMS: atom_id res chain seq x y z
N MET A 1 -37.94 38.05 -12.21
CA MET A 1 -37.27 37.62 -13.45
C MET A 1 -35.90 37.13 -13.03
N GLU A 2 -35.80 35.83 -12.74
CA GLU A 2 -34.54 35.19 -12.34
C GLU A 2 -33.82 34.74 -13.61
N THR A 3 -32.62 35.25 -13.83
CA THR A 3 -31.71 34.77 -14.87
C THR A 3 -31.06 33.48 -14.37
N ALA A 4 -31.48 32.35 -14.95
CA ALA A 4 -30.81 31.08 -14.76
C ALA A 4 -29.34 31.22 -15.18
N SER A 5 -28.44 31.05 -14.23
CA SER A 5 -27.00 31.03 -14.47
C SER A 5 -26.68 29.76 -15.28
N GLU A 6 -26.41 29.91 -16.56
CA GLU A 6 -25.80 28.84 -17.37
C GLU A 6 -24.43 28.51 -16.76
N TYR A 7 -24.35 27.37 -16.08
CA TYR A 7 -23.10 26.84 -15.55
C TYR A 7 -22.23 26.39 -16.74
N GLN A 8 -21.24 27.21 -17.09
CA GLN A 8 -20.16 26.81 -17.96
C GLN A 8 -19.30 25.76 -17.24
N VAL A 9 -19.42 24.51 -17.68
CA VAL A 9 -18.55 23.41 -17.24
C VAL A 9 -17.20 23.59 -17.93
N GLU A 10 -16.11 23.73 -17.15
CA GLU A 10 -14.76 23.69 -17.70
C GLU A 10 -14.49 22.31 -18.32
N VAL A 11 -14.57 22.25 -19.65
CA VAL A 11 -14.28 21.07 -20.46
C VAL A 11 -12.76 20.90 -20.54
N ARG A 12 -12.20 19.87 -19.92
CA ARG A 12 -10.80 19.48 -20.14
C ARG A 12 -10.59 18.91 -21.57
N PRO A 13 -9.43 19.14 -22.22
CA PRO A 13 -9.17 18.75 -23.61
C PRO A 13 -9.13 17.24 -23.88
N ASP A 14 -8.88 16.43 -22.87
CA ASP A 14 -8.75 14.97 -22.90
C ASP A 14 -10.10 14.23 -22.92
N ALA A 15 -11.19 14.94 -22.64
CA ALA A 15 -12.57 14.46 -22.75
C ALA A 15 -13.20 14.73 -24.14
N ARG A 16 -12.43 15.27 -25.09
CA ARG A 16 -12.94 15.81 -26.38
C ARG A 16 -13.55 14.77 -27.33
N GLU A 17 -13.35 13.47 -27.12
CA GLU A 17 -13.99 12.41 -27.92
C GLU A 17 -15.25 11.81 -27.27
N LEU A 18 -15.74 12.38 -26.17
CA LEU A 18 -16.98 11.91 -25.58
C LEU A 18 -18.15 12.16 -26.54
N MET A 19 -18.81 11.08 -26.96
CA MET A 19 -20.10 11.19 -27.63
C MET A 19 -21.04 11.99 -26.71
N VAL A 20 -21.71 13.00 -27.25
CA VAL A 20 -22.71 13.76 -26.51
C VAL A 20 -23.91 12.84 -26.27
N VAL A 21 -23.92 12.16 -25.12
CA VAL A 21 -25.03 11.32 -24.71
C VAL A 21 -26.09 12.20 -24.04
N PRO A 22 -27.34 12.22 -24.54
CA PRO A 22 -28.41 13.02 -23.94
C PRO A 22 -28.58 12.71 -22.45
N ASN A 23 -28.80 13.74 -21.65
CA ASN A 23 -29.07 13.64 -20.21
C ASN A 23 -27.92 13.07 -19.34
N VAL A 24 -26.71 12.94 -19.87
CA VAL A 24 -25.52 12.54 -19.11
C VAL A 24 -24.52 13.69 -19.08
N THR A 25 -24.04 14.05 -17.90
CA THR A 25 -22.99 15.05 -17.72
C THR A 25 -21.70 14.37 -17.30
N PHE A 26 -20.63 14.60 -18.05
CA PHE A 26 -19.30 14.10 -17.75
C PHE A 26 -18.57 15.08 -16.84
N ARG A 27 -18.09 14.58 -15.69
CA ARG A 27 -17.15 15.27 -14.80
C ARG A 27 -15.83 14.53 -14.81
N THR A 28 -14.77 15.13 -14.28
CA THR A 28 -13.44 14.52 -14.22
C THR A 28 -13.44 13.12 -13.58
N ASN A 29 -14.31 12.88 -12.60
CA ASN A 29 -14.36 11.64 -11.83
C ASN A 29 -15.79 11.07 -11.69
N ALA A 30 -16.72 11.48 -12.56
CA ALA A 30 -18.10 10.99 -12.48
C ALA A 30 -18.87 11.09 -13.81
N LEU A 31 -19.83 10.18 -14.00
CA LEU A 31 -21.01 10.40 -14.83
C LEU A 31 -22.18 10.82 -13.96
N ILE A 32 -22.78 11.96 -14.28
CA ILE A 32 -24.00 12.44 -13.62
C ILE A 32 -25.17 12.25 -14.57
N PHE A 33 -26.18 11.51 -14.11
CA PHE A 33 -27.37 11.20 -14.88
C PHE A 33 -28.49 12.17 -14.49
N ASN A 34 -28.83 13.08 -15.41
CA ASN A 34 -29.84 14.11 -15.20
C ASN A 34 -31.28 13.57 -15.38
N ARG A 35 -31.40 12.36 -15.91
CA ARG A 35 -32.65 11.59 -16.07
C ARG A 35 -32.36 10.09 -15.89
N PRO A 36 -33.39 9.27 -15.60
CA PRO A 36 -33.27 7.82 -15.67
C PRO A 36 -32.66 7.39 -17.01
N ILE A 37 -31.72 6.45 -16.97
CA ILE A 37 -31.15 5.84 -18.18
C ILE A 37 -32.08 4.77 -18.74
N ASP A 38 -32.15 4.71 -20.06
CA ASP A 38 -32.77 3.62 -20.81
C ASP A 38 -31.69 2.81 -21.55
N LEU A 39 -32.11 1.71 -22.21
CA LEU A 39 -31.18 0.83 -22.92
C LEU A 39 -30.49 1.51 -24.12
N GLU A 40 -31.08 2.55 -24.69
CA GLU A 40 -30.47 3.31 -25.78
C GLU A 40 -29.31 4.16 -25.25
N VAL A 41 -29.51 4.85 -24.12
CA VAL A 41 -28.44 5.57 -23.42
C VAL A 41 -27.32 4.62 -22.98
N VAL A 42 -27.65 3.44 -22.46
CA VAL A 42 -26.66 2.40 -22.10
C VAL A 42 -25.82 1.98 -23.30
N LYS A 43 -26.46 1.72 -24.44
CA LYS A 43 -25.77 1.33 -25.67
C LYS A 43 -24.83 2.43 -26.14
N GLN A 44 -25.30 3.68 -26.19
CA GLN A 44 -24.48 4.84 -26.58
C GLN A 44 -23.28 5.05 -25.65
N LEU A 45 -23.47 4.90 -24.33
CA LEU A 45 -22.38 4.99 -23.37
C LEU A 45 -21.39 3.84 -23.53
N THR A 46 -21.86 2.62 -23.72
CA THR A 46 -20.99 1.44 -23.91
C THR A 46 -20.12 1.60 -25.16
N GLU A 47 -20.73 1.91 -26.30
CA GLU A 47 -20.01 2.15 -27.56
C GLU A 47 -19.10 3.39 -27.49
N GLY A 48 -19.49 4.41 -26.74
CA GLY A 48 -18.71 5.63 -26.56
C GLY A 48 -17.47 5.39 -25.70
N LEU A 49 -17.64 4.73 -24.57
CA LEU A 49 -16.57 4.43 -23.62
C LEU A 49 -15.58 3.41 -24.18
N ASP A 50 -16.03 2.42 -24.96
CA ASP A 50 -15.14 1.40 -25.55
C ASP A 50 -14.17 1.98 -26.60
N LYS A 51 -14.49 3.11 -27.22
CA LYS A 51 -13.56 3.83 -28.13
C LYS A 51 -12.34 4.38 -27.41
N PHE A 52 -12.42 4.57 -26.09
CA PHE A 52 -11.28 5.01 -25.30
C PHE A 52 -10.41 3.79 -24.96
N LYS A 53 -9.18 3.76 -25.50
CA LYS A 53 -8.17 2.73 -25.17
C LYS A 53 -7.96 2.55 -23.66
N THR A 54 -8.20 3.62 -22.89
CA THR A 54 -8.22 3.62 -21.43
C THR A 54 -9.51 4.30 -20.96
N ALA A 55 -10.64 3.64 -21.17
CA ALA A 55 -11.89 4.12 -20.62
C ALA A 55 -11.77 4.37 -19.11
N HIS A 56 -12.32 5.49 -18.66
CA HIS A 56 -12.14 5.92 -17.28
C HIS A 56 -12.94 5.00 -16.33
N PRO A 57 -12.32 4.34 -15.33
CA PRO A 57 -13.00 3.39 -14.44
C PRO A 57 -14.24 3.96 -13.72
N TRP A 58 -14.18 5.25 -13.34
CA TRP A 58 -15.33 5.97 -12.80
C TRP A 58 -16.55 5.93 -13.72
N PHE A 59 -16.37 6.12 -15.03
CA PHE A 59 -17.50 6.20 -15.96
C PHE A 59 -18.23 4.87 -16.10
N PHE A 60 -17.48 3.78 -16.26
CA PHE A 60 -18.08 2.45 -16.25
C PHE A 60 -18.73 2.12 -14.90
N SER A 61 -18.10 2.49 -13.78
CA SER A 61 -18.67 2.25 -12.46
C SER A 61 -20.01 2.97 -12.25
N ASP A 62 -20.13 4.22 -12.70
CA ASP A 62 -21.35 5.02 -12.56
C ASP A 62 -22.46 4.50 -13.48
N MET A 63 -22.10 4.16 -14.73
CA MET A 63 -23.03 3.54 -15.67
C MET A 63 -23.59 2.22 -15.14
N TRP A 64 -22.72 1.29 -14.74
CA TRP A 64 -23.17 -0.03 -14.24
C TRP A 64 -23.96 0.09 -12.93
N ARG A 65 -23.63 1.06 -12.06
CA ARG A 65 -24.43 1.35 -10.87
C ARG A 65 -25.83 1.83 -11.24
N GLU A 66 -25.96 2.81 -12.13
CA GLU A 66 -27.29 3.27 -12.57
C GLU A 66 -28.09 2.16 -13.25
N MET A 67 -27.44 1.29 -14.02
CA MET A 67 -28.10 0.12 -14.60
C MET A 67 -28.66 -0.81 -13.53
N ALA A 68 -27.84 -1.15 -12.53
CA ALA A 68 -28.25 -2.00 -11.42
C ALA A 68 -29.41 -1.38 -10.61
N LEU A 69 -29.38 -0.07 -10.37
CA LEU A 69 -30.48 0.66 -9.70
C LEU A 69 -31.81 0.60 -10.47
N ARG A 70 -31.77 0.34 -11.77
CA ARG A 70 -32.95 0.20 -12.64
C ARG A 70 -33.33 -1.25 -12.91
N GLY A 71 -32.61 -2.21 -12.34
CA GLY A 71 -32.85 -3.64 -12.53
C GLY A 71 -32.32 -4.20 -13.85
N TYR A 72 -31.41 -3.50 -14.53
CA TYR A 72 -30.70 -4.03 -15.69
C TYR A 72 -29.48 -4.86 -15.28
N GLU A 73 -29.23 -5.92 -16.05
CA GLU A 73 -28.08 -6.81 -15.83
C GLU A 73 -26.80 -6.17 -16.36
N TRP A 74 -26.13 -5.37 -15.53
CA TRP A 74 -24.94 -4.60 -15.95
C TRP A 74 -23.78 -5.47 -16.44
N VAL A 75 -23.70 -6.74 -16.03
CA VAL A 75 -22.63 -7.67 -16.42
C VAL A 75 -22.64 -7.95 -17.93
N GLU A 76 -23.82 -7.91 -18.57
CA GLU A 76 -23.97 -8.07 -20.02
C GLU A 76 -23.39 -6.90 -20.82
N HIS A 77 -23.03 -5.81 -20.14
CA HIS A 77 -22.51 -4.57 -20.71
C HIS A 77 -21.06 -4.30 -20.29
N VAL A 78 -20.34 -5.34 -19.90
CA VAL A 78 -18.89 -5.30 -19.70
C VAL A 78 -18.20 -5.50 -21.05
N PRO A 79 -17.39 -4.54 -21.53
CA PRO A 79 -16.65 -4.69 -22.78
C PRO A 79 -15.67 -5.88 -22.72
N ASP A 80 -15.46 -6.56 -23.86
CA ASP A 80 -14.53 -7.70 -23.97
C ASP A 80 -13.08 -7.37 -23.56
N SER A 81 -12.71 -6.09 -23.66
CA SER A 81 -11.40 -5.57 -23.26
C SER A 81 -11.18 -5.53 -21.74
N ILE A 82 -12.24 -5.67 -20.95
CA ILE A 82 -12.21 -5.60 -19.48
C ILE A 82 -12.60 -6.95 -18.91
N ASN A 83 -11.67 -7.59 -18.18
CA ASN A 83 -12.00 -8.83 -17.49
C ASN A 83 -13.04 -8.60 -16.38
N LEU A 84 -13.86 -9.62 -16.13
CA LEU A 84 -14.97 -9.54 -15.17
C LEU A 84 -14.53 -9.19 -13.74
N GLY A 85 -13.36 -9.63 -13.29
CA GLY A 85 -12.84 -9.31 -11.96
C GLY A 85 -12.49 -7.82 -11.78
N THR A 86 -11.96 -7.21 -12.84
CA THR A 86 -11.73 -5.77 -12.94
C THR A 86 -13.06 -5.03 -12.95
N ALA A 87 -14.02 -5.46 -13.77
CA ALA A 87 -15.34 -4.86 -13.84
C ALA A 87 -16.08 -4.89 -12.48
N GLN A 88 -16.06 -6.04 -11.80
CA GLN A 88 -16.60 -6.18 -10.44
C GLN A 88 -15.91 -5.26 -9.45
N THR A 89 -14.59 -5.06 -9.58
CA THR A 89 -13.86 -4.12 -8.73
C THR A 89 -14.33 -2.69 -8.98
N TRP A 90 -14.49 -2.30 -10.24
CA TRP A 90 -14.97 -0.97 -10.60
C TRP A 90 -16.39 -0.72 -10.09
N TYR A 91 -17.30 -1.66 -10.33
CA TYR A 91 -18.67 -1.61 -9.84
C TYR A 91 -18.74 -1.45 -8.32
N LYS A 92 -17.98 -2.25 -7.55
CA LYS A 92 -17.95 -2.16 -6.08
C LYS A 92 -17.44 -0.83 -5.56
N VAL A 93 -16.43 -0.25 -6.22
CA VAL A 93 -15.87 1.04 -5.83
C VAL A 93 -16.87 2.17 -6.14
N GLY A 94 -17.46 2.19 -7.34
CA GLY A 94 -18.46 3.22 -7.71
C GLY A 94 -19.77 3.12 -6.90
N SER A 95 -20.16 1.90 -6.50
CA SER A 95 -21.31 1.67 -5.62
C SER A 95 -21.07 2.16 -4.19
N LYS A 96 -19.81 2.17 -3.75
CA LYS A 96 -19.42 2.60 -2.40
C LYS A 96 -19.16 4.11 -2.33
N PHE A 97 -18.38 4.63 -3.26
CA PHE A 97 -18.00 6.04 -3.31
C PHE A 97 -18.84 6.70 -4.39
N LEU A 98 -19.93 7.34 -4.02
CA LEU A 98 -20.83 7.99 -4.97
C LEU A 98 -20.16 9.24 -5.57
N PRO A 99 -20.65 9.77 -6.70
CA PRO A 99 -20.08 10.98 -7.29
C PRO A 99 -19.86 12.14 -6.30
N ASP A 100 -20.80 12.34 -5.36
CA ASP A 100 -20.72 13.41 -4.36
C ASP A 100 -19.69 13.13 -3.24
N ASP A 101 -19.30 11.88 -3.03
CA ASP A 101 -18.30 11.47 -2.04
C ASP A 101 -16.87 11.57 -2.57
N ARG A 102 -16.70 11.74 -3.89
CA ARG A 102 -15.40 11.80 -4.57
C ARG A 102 -14.86 13.23 -4.59
N VAL A 103 -14.76 13.83 -3.41
CA VAL A 103 -14.39 15.25 -3.21
C VAL A 103 -12.89 15.51 -3.29
N TYR A 104 -12.06 14.46 -3.26
CA TYR A 104 -10.61 14.58 -3.24
C TYR A 104 -10.03 14.69 -4.66
N ASP A 105 -9.52 15.88 -4.98
CA ASP A 105 -9.07 16.30 -6.30
C ASP A 105 -7.76 15.66 -6.77
N ARG A 106 -6.88 15.26 -5.83
CA ARG A 106 -5.58 14.65 -6.14
C ARG A 106 -5.65 13.12 -6.23
N LEU A 107 -6.79 12.52 -5.88
CA LEU A 107 -6.93 11.08 -5.79
C LEU A 107 -7.52 10.49 -7.06
N GLN A 108 -6.81 9.50 -7.60
CA GLN A 108 -7.28 8.67 -8.70
C GLN A 108 -8.13 7.49 -8.21
N PHE A 109 -8.89 6.89 -9.12
CA PHE A 109 -9.70 5.69 -8.89
C PHE A 109 -8.97 4.59 -8.08
N SER A 110 -7.69 4.38 -8.35
CA SER A 110 -6.91 3.32 -7.70
C SER A 110 -6.72 3.54 -6.19
N HIS A 111 -6.74 4.79 -5.71
CA HIS A 111 -6.72 5.11 -4.27
C HIS A 111 -8.02 4.65 -3.60
N TYR A 112 -9.16 4.93 -4.22
CA TYR A 112 -10.48 4.48 -3.73
C TYR A 112 -10.60 2.94 -3.81
N ALA A 113 -10.06 2.33 -4.87
CA ALA A 113 -10.00 0.88 -4.97
C ALA A 113 -9.17 0.25 -3.85
N ALA A 114 -8.08 0.90 -3.44
CA ALA A 114 -7.25 0.44 -2.33
C ALA A 114 -7.98 0.50 -0.98
N THR A 115 -8.85 1.49 -0.75
CA THR A 115 -9.60 1.66 0.51
C THR A 115 -10.95 0.93 0.55
N ARG A 116 -11.36 0.27 -0.55
CA ARG A 116 -12.68 -0.36 -0.67
C ARG A 116 -13.02 -1.35 0.46
N ALA A 117 -12.02 -2.03 1.00
CA ALA A 117 -12.18 -3.07 2.02
C ALA A 117 -12.36 -2.52 3.44
N LEU A 118 -12.07 -1.24 3.67
CA LEU A 118 -12.32 -0.60 4.97
C LEU A 118 -13.80 -0.25 5.12
N PRO A 119 -14.34 -0.07 6.33
CA PRO A 119 -15.63 0.61 6.48
C PRO A 119 -15.56 2.07 6.03
N ASP A 120 -16.71 2.69 5.76
CA ASP A 120 -16.78 3.99 5.05
C ASP A 120 -16.03 5.10 5.80
N VAL A 121 -16.19 5.17 7.12
CA VAL A 121 -15.54 6.17 7.95
C VAL A 121 -14.01 6.04 7.88
N GLU A 122 -13.47 4.84 8.02
CA GLU A 122 -12.02 4.61 7.92
C GLU A 122 -11.51 4.83 6.49
N ALA A 123 -12.29 4.45 5.47
CA ALA A 123 -11.94 4.70 4.08
C ALA A 123 -11.79 6.20 3.80
N HIS A 124 -12.76 7.02 4.24
CA HIS A 124 -12.71 8.47 4.06
C HIS A 124 -11.56 9.12 4.83
N LYS A 125 -11.26 8.68 6.06
CA LYS A 125 -10.08 9.15 6.81
C LYS A 125 -8.77 8.88 6.08
N VAL A 126 -8.62 7.68 5.49
CA VAL A 126 -7.42 7.33 4.73
C VAL A 126 -7.33 8.15 3.44
N LEU A 127 -8.45 8.36 2.75
CA LEU A 127 -8.48 9.16 1.52
C LEU A 127 -8.17 10.63 1.81
N GLU A 128 -8.73 11.21 2.87
CA GLU A 128 -8.42 12.58 3.31
C GLU A 128 -6.92 12.75 3.58
N ALA A 129 -6.34 11.88 4.41
CA ALA A 129 -4.91 11.87 4.71
C ALA A 129 -4.05 11.68 3.44
N ALA A 130 -4.51 10.84 2.51
CA ALA A 130 -3.83 10.62 1.24
C ALA A 130 -3.86 11.87 0.34
N ASN A 131 -4.98 12.60 0.32
CA ASN A 131 -5.13 13.82 -0.47
C ASN A 131 -4.23 14.95 0.07
N GLU A 132 -4.28 15.16 1.38
CA GLU A 132 -3.49 16.17 2.08
C GLU A 132 -1.99 15.87 1.99
N GLY A 133 -1.61 14.61 2.22
CA GLY A 133 -0.22 14.14 2.23
C GLY A 133 0.35 13.80 0.86
N GLY A 134 -0.44 13.88 -0.22
CA GLY A 134 -0.01 13.50 -1.57
C GLY A 134 0.43 12.04 -1.67
N TRP A 135 -0.27 11.13 -0.99
CA TRP A 135 0.12 9.73 -0.93
C TRP A 135 -0.06 9.04 -2.28
N THR A 136 0.91 8.20 -2.63
CA THR A 136 0.76 7.27 -3.76
C THR A 136 -0.24 6.17 -3.43
N GLU A 137 -0.80 5.54 -4.46
CA GLU A 137 -1.64 4.34 -4.31
C GLU A 137 -0.97 3.25 -3.45
N LYS A 138 0.35 3.06 -3.62
CA LYS A 138 1.12 2.08 -2.83
C LYS A 138 1.08 2.42 -1.34
N ALA A 139 1.27 3.70 -0.98
CA ALA A 139 1.20 4.14 0.40
C ALA A 139 -0.20 3.94 1.00
N VAL A 140 -1.26 4.24 0.23
CA VAL A 140 -2.65 3.96 0.64
C VAL A 140 -2.86 2.47 0.88
N ARG A 141 -2.39 1.59 -0.02
CA ARG A 141 -2.50 0.13 0.16
C ARG A 141 -1.80 -0.36 1.43
N GLU A 142 -0.62 0.17 1.75
CA GLU A 142 0.10 -0.19 2.98
C GLU A 142 -0.62 0.32 4.24
N ALA A 143 -1.18 1.54 4.21
CA ALA A 143 -2.00 2.06 5.30
C ALA A 143 -3.27 1.21 5.53
N VAL A 144 -3.96 0.83 4.46
CA VAL A 144 -5.14 -0.05 4.52
C VAL A 144 -4.79 -1.42 5.09
N LYS A 145 -3.67 -2.01 4.66
CA LYS A 145 -3.18 -3.29 5.20
C LYS A 145 -2.94 -3.22 6.70
N LEU A 146 -2.32 -2.15 7.19
CA LEU A 146 -2.10 -1.92 8.62
C LEU A 146 -3.43 -1.86 9.39
N LEU A 147 -4.41 -1.11 8.89
CA LEU A 147 -5.74 -0.99 9.50
C LEU A 147 -6.52 -2.31 9.51
N LEU A 148 -6.31 -3.16 8.51
CA LEU A 148 -6.89 -4.51 8.44
C LEU A 148 -6.12 -5.55 9.26
N GLY A 149 -5.13 -5.14 10.06
CA GLY A 149 -4.33 -6.06 10.89
C GLY A 149 -3.35 -6.93 10.09
N ASN A 150 -3.03 -6.55 8.85
CA ASN A 150 -2.05 -7.23 7.99
C ASN A 150 -0.77 -6.39 7.90
N PRO A 151 0.09 -6.36 8.93
CA PRO A 151 1.30 -5.55 8.89
C PRO A 151 2.20 -5.94 7.71
N PRO A 152 2.97 -4.98 7.16
CA PRO A 152 3.89 -5.24 6.07
C PRO A 152 4.84 -6.38 6.46
N LYS A 153 5.05 -7.32 5.53
CA LYS A 153 6.01 -8.41 5.73
C LYS A 153 7.39 -7.77 5.90
N VAL A 154 7.89 -7.74 7.12
CA VAL A 154 9.29 -7.40 7.38
C VAL A 154 10.13 -8.45 6.65
N PRO A 155 11.00 -8.05 5.70
CA PRO A 155 11.87 -9.00 5.04
C PRO A 155 12.66 -9.73 6.11
N LYS A 156 12.58 -11.06 6.15
CA LYS A 156 13.46 -11.83 7.02
C LYS A 156 14.89 -11.54 6.57
N PRO A 157 15.81 -11.16 7.48
CA PRO A 157 17.20 -10.97 7.10
C PRO A 157 17.72 -12.25 6.47
N LYS A 158 18.53 -12.12 5.41
CA LYS A 158 19.23 -13.28 4.84
C LYS A 158 20.10 -13.88 5.92
N VAL A 159 20.18 -15.20 5.94
CA VAL A 159 21.01 -15.92 6.90
C VAL A 159 22.28 -16.36 6.16
N ILE A 160 23.44 -16.07 6.73
CA ILE A 160 24.75 -16.45 6.20
C ILE A 160 25.48 -17.35 7.21
N GLN A 161 26.39 -18.21 6.75
CA GLN A 161 27.26 -18.95 7.66
C GLN A 161 28.41 -18.04 8.12
N CYS A 162 28.69 -18.08 9.42
CA CYS A 162 29.85 -17.40 10.00
C CYS A 162 31.14 -18.06 9.50
N ALA A 163 32.05 -17.26 8.93
CA ALA A 163 33.33 -17.74 8.42
C ALA A 163 34.28 -18.32 9.48
N HIS A 164 33.99 -18.15 10.78
CA HIS A 164 34.84 -18.62 11.88
C HIS A 164 34.33 -19.86 12.59
N CYS A 165 33.01 -20.09 12.63
CA CYS A 165 32.41 -21.17 13.43
C CYS A 165 31.24 -21.88 12.75
N ASP A 166 30.99 -21.61 11.46
CA ASP A 166 29.93 -22.22 10.62
C ASP A 166 28.48 -22.04 11.12
N ASN A 167 28.28 -21.32 12.23
CA ASN A 167 26.97 -20.98 12.74
C ASN A 167 26.24 -20.00 11.81
N TRP A 168 24.92 -20.19 11.71
CA TRP A 168 24.04 -19.34 10.93
C TRP A 168 23.74 -18.03 11.67
N ILE A 169 24.00 -16.89 11.01
CA ILE A 169 23.78 -15.54 11.55
C ILE A 169 23.00 -14.69 10.54
N ALA A 170 22.36 -13.61 10.98
CA ALA A 170 21.76 -12.68 10.04
C ALA A 170 22.87 -11.91 9.30
N GLU A 171 22.70 -11.70 8.00
CA GLU A 171 23.60 -10.88 7.16
C GLU A 171 23.75 -9.44 7.69
N THR A 172 22.75 -8.97 8.45
CA THR A 172 22.73 -7.66 9.09
C THR A 172 23.49 -7.61 10.42
N ASP A 173 23.88 -8.75 10.99
CA ASP A 173 24.59 -8.78 12.27
C ASP A 173 26.02 -8.26 12.09
N LYS A 174 26.47 -7.39 13.00
CA LYS A 174 27.85 -6.85 12.98
C LYS A 174 28.93 -7.89 13.32
N GLY A 175 28.53 -9.13 13.64
CA GLY A 175 29.41 -10.25 13.89
C GLY A 175 28.66 -11.43 14.51
N CYS A 176 29.32 -12.59 14.57
CA CYS A 176 28.70 -13.79 15.11
C CYS A 176 28.62 -13.75 16.64
N GLY A 177 27.40 -13.74 17.18
CA GLY A 177 27.15 -13.77 18.62
C GLY A 177 27.82 -14.93 19.35
N TRP A 178 27.91 -16.10 18.69
CA TRP A 178 28.60 -17.26 19.27
C TRP A 178 30.12 -17.04 19.36
N CYS A 179 30.75 -16.49 18.32
CA CYS A 179 32.17 -16.15 18.38
C CYS A 179 32.46 -15.12 19.48
N PHE A 180 31.62 -14.09 19.60
CA PHE A 180 31.76 -13.11 20.68
C PHE A 180 31.62 -13.74 22.07
N TYR A 181 30.63 -14.62 22.24
CA TYR A 181 30.43 -15.34 23.48
C TYR A 181 31.65 -16.21 23.85
N THR A 182 32.18 -16.99 22.90
CA THR A 182 33.35 -17.85 23.14
C THR A 182 34.58 -17.04 23.55
N ILE A 183 34.84 -15.91 22.86
CA ILE A 183 35.96 -15.02 23.21
C ILE A 183 35.75 -14.44 24.62
N ALA A 184 34.53 -13.99 24.94
CA ALA A 184 34.22 -13.46 26.26
C ALA A 184 34.42 -14.53 27.35
N GLN A 185 34.01 -15.77 27.10
CA GLN A 185 34.17 -16.87 28.04
C GLN A 185 35.65 -17.21 28.29
N GLN A 186 36.47 -17.31 27.24
CA GLN A 186 37.92 -17.54 27.38
C GLN A 186 38.62 -16.45 28.20
N ARG A 187 38.18 -15.19 28.04
CA ARG A 187 38.70 -14.07 28.83
C ARG A 187 38.31 -14.18 30.30
N ILE A 188 37.07 -14.56 30.60
CA ILE A 188 36.61 -14.78 31.97
C ILE A 188 37.41 -15.90 32.64
N GLU A 189 37.62 -17.02 31.95
CA GLU A 189 38.41 -18.16 32.45
C GLU A 189 39.87 -17.76 32.73
N SER A 190 40.47 -16.98 31.81
CA SER A 190 41.84 -16.47 31.98
C SER A 190 41.94 -15.52 33.19
N PHE A 191 40.97 -14.64 33.38
CA PHE A 191 40.94 -13.72 34.51
C PHE A 191 40.74 -14.45 35.85
N GLN A 192 39.89 -15.49 35.86
CA GLN A 192 39.71 -16.35 37.04
C GLN A 192 41.00 -17.09 37.40
N ALA A 193 41.77 -17.55 36.42
CA ALA A 193 43.07 -18.19 36.65
C ALA A 193 44.08 -17.23 37.31
N VAL A 194 44.17 -15.99 36.81
CA VAL A 194 45.01 -14.94 37.40
C VAL A 194 44.62 -14.66 38.85
N LEU A 195 43.32 -14.47 39.11
CA LEU A 195 42.83 -14.20 40.47
C LEU A 195 43.10 -15.36 41.43
N THR A 196 43.01 -16.59 40.95
CA THR A 196 43.29 -17.79 41.75
C THR A 196 44.77 -17.85 42.14
N GLU A 197 45.68 -17.54 41.22
CA GLU A 197 47.11 -17.56 41.51
C GLU A 197 47.55 -16.40 42.41
N LEU A 198 47.00 -15.20 42.21
CA LEU A 198 47.23 -14.06 43.11
C LEU A 198 46.70 -14.29 44.53
N ALA A 199 45.68 -15.16 44.69
CA ALA A 199 45.17 -15.56 45.99
C ALA A 199 45.99 -16.68 46.67
N ASN A 200 46.95 -17.28 45.97
CA ASN A 200 47.81 -18.35 46.48
C ASN A 200 49.01 -17.75 47.25
N PRO A 201 49.14 -17.96 48.58
CA PRO A 201 50.23 -17.38 49.39
C PRO A 201 51.64 -17.88 49.03
N SER A 202 51.72 -18.96 48.27
CA SER A 202 52.96 -19.58 47.77
C SER A 202 53.11 -19.51 46.25
N GLY A 203 52.22 -18.77 45.57
CA GLY A 203 52.13 -18.73 44.11
C GLY A 203 53.24 -17.95 43.42
N ASP A 204 53.46 -18.25 42.15
CA ASP A 204 54.43 -17.56 41.30
C ASP A 204 53.83 -16.23 40.79
N LEU A 205 54.11 -15.17 41.55
CA LEU A 205 53.67 -13.80 41.25
C LEU A 205 54.16 -13.30 39.89
N GLU A 206 55.29 -13.79 39.39
CA GLU A 206 55.86 -13.36 38.11
C GLU A 206 55.01 -13.90 36.96
N TRP A 207 54.60 -15.19 37.05
CA TRP A 207 53.66 -15.80 36.10
C TRP A 207 52.27 -15.14 36.12
N ALA A 208 51.73 -14.84 37.31
CA ALA A 208 50.41 -14.22 37.42
C ALA A 208 50.38 -12.81 36.80
N VAL A 209 51.47 -12.04 36.97
CA VAL A 209 51.63 -10.71 36.36
C VAL A 209 51.83 -10.81 34.84
N GLU A 210 52.60 -11.78 34.35
CA GLU A 210 52.79 -12.00 32.90
C GLU A 210 51.46 -12.38 32.22
N LEU A 211 50.69 -13.28 32.83
CA LEU A 211 49.37 -13.68 32.32
C LEU A 211 48.38 -12.51 32.35
N ALA A 212 48.35 -11.71 33.42
CA ALA A 212 47.50 -10.52 33.51
C ALA A 212 47.83 -9.50 32.41
N ASN A 213 49.12 -9.27 32.15
CA ASN A 213 49.56 -8.36 31.09
C ASN A 213 49.18 -8.85 29.69
N ARG A 214 49.24 -10.17 29.43
CA ARG A 214 48.75 -10.74 28.15
C ARG A 214 47.25 -10.57 27.98
N VAL A 215 46.46 -10.83 29.02
CA VAL A 215 45.00 -10.65 28.99
C VAL A 215 44.62 -9.18 28.75
N LEU A 216 45.36 -8.23 29.32
CA LEU A 216 45.14 -6.79 29.14
C LEU A 216 45.61 -6.25 27.77
N ALA A 217 46.64 -6.85 27.16
CA ALA A 217 47.18 -6.41 25.86
C ALA A 217 46.30 -6.80 24.66
N GLU A 218 45.35 -7.72 24.82
CA GLU A 218 44.40 -8.15 23.79
C GLU A 218 43.06 -7.39 23.83
N VAL A 219 43.00 -6.27 24.57
CA VAL A 219 41.88 -5.31 24.66
C VAL A 219 42.08 -4.16 23.68
#